data_AF-A0A183JJS9-F1
#
_entry.id   AF-A0A183JJS9-F1
#
_cell.length_a   1.000
_cell.length_b   1.000
_cell.length_c   1.000
_cell.angle_alpha   90.00
_cell.angle_beta   90.00
_cell.angle_gamma   90.00
#
_symmetry.space_group_name_H-M   'P 1'
#
loop_
_entity.id
_entity.type
_entity.pdbx_description
1 polymer ?
#
loop_
_entity_poly.entity_id
_entity_poly.type
_entity_poly.pdbx_seq_one_letter_code
_entity_poly.pdbx_strand_id
1 'polypeptide(L)'
;MYIFFYRVDFIPHPLSIQNSCRKEAQYQPPQGTFDGLTTYTKEYTGKSGQLVVPVKPTIRKGSTAKFDGEATYTADYRPWKLERRELATGRESNWPKPNLPFSGTPTYTSDYVAYK
;
A
#
# COMPACT_ATOMS: atom_id res chain seq x y z
N MET A 1 73.36 -19.02 -103.24
CA MET A 1 72.72 -19.87 -102.22
C MET A 1 72.88 -19.14 -100.88
N TYR A 2 71.85 -18.39 -100.47
CA TYR A 2 71.87 -17.67 -99.21
C TYR A 2 71.48 -18.64 -98.09
N ILE A 3 72.43 -18.90 -97.18
CA ILE A 3 72.24 -19.80 -96.05
C ILE A 3 71.77 -18.93 -94.87
N PHE A 4 70.47 -18.95 -94.60
CA PHE A 4 69.90 -18.32 -93.40
C PHE A 4 70.07 -19.28 -92.22
N PHE A 5 71.06 -19.03 -91.36
CA PHE A 5 71.22 -19.76 -90.11
C PHE A 5 70.46 -19.01 -89.01
N TYR A 6 69.16 -19.27 -88.92
CA TYR A 6 68.24 -18.60 -87.98
C TYR A 6 68.75 -18.58 -86.53
N ARG A 7 69.49 -19.61 -86.11
CA ARG A 7 70.08 -19.72 -84.77
C ARG A 7 71.28 -18.79 -84.51
N VAL A 8 71.93 -18.31 -85.58
CA VAL A 8 73.09 -17.42 -85.52
C VAL A 8 72.64 -15.97 -85.67
N ASP A 9 71.65 -15.72 -86.52
CA ASP A 9 71.19 -14.35 -86.83
C ASP A 9 70.22 -13.80 -85.77
N PHE A 10 69.47 -14.66 -85.08
CA PHE A 10 68.46 -14.25 -84.10
C PHE A 10 68.89 -14.57 -82.66
N ILE A 11 69.83 -13.77 -82.16
CA ILE A 11 70.33 -13.86 -80.78
C ILE A 11 69.58 -12.85 -79.91
N PRO A 12 69.14 -13.20 -78.68
CA PRO A 12 68.54 -12.24 -77.77
C PRO A 12 69.53 -11.12 -77.44
N HIS A 13 69.20 -9.89 -77.86
CA HIS A 13 69.96 -8.71 -77.43
C HIS A 13 69.48 -8.26 -76.03
N PRO A 14 70.38 -7.82 -75.15
CA PRO A 14 69.99 -7.29 -73.85
C PRO A 14 69.16 -6.00 -74.07
N LEU A 15 67.92 -6.01 -73.59
CA LEU A 15 67.07 -4.81 -73.63
C LEU A 15 67.55 -3.82 -72.56
N SER A 16 67.91 -2.59 -72.97
CA SER A 16 68.17 -1.53 -72.01
C SER A 16 66.84 -1.05 -71.44
N ILE A 17 66.57 -1.34 -70.17
CA ILE A 17 65.46 -0.72 -69.46
C ILE A 17 65.78 0.78 -69.39
N GLN A 18 65.01 1.60 -70.09
CA GLN A 18 65.11 3.05 -69.96
C GLN A 18 64.49 3.43 -68.62
N ASN A 19 65.31 3.90 -67.69
CA ASN A 19 64.80 4.42 -66.43
C ASN A 19 63.82 5.55 -66.71
N SER A 20 62.59 5.42 -66.23
CA SER A 20 61.60 6.49 -66.30
C SER A 20 62.18 7.74 -65.65
N CYS A 21 62.24 8.85 -66.41
CA CYS A 21 62.65 10.15 -65.87
C CYS A 21 61.56 10.78 -64.99
N ARG A 22 60.37 10.18 -64.93
CA ARG A 22 59.28 10.59 -64.03
C ARG A 22 59.64 10.16 -62.60
N LYS A 23 59.84 11.15 -61.74
CA LYS A 23 59.96 10.94 -60.29
C LYS A 23 58.66 10.32 -59.78
N GLU A 24 58.77 9.26 -58.97
CA GLU A 24 57.63 8.70 -58.25
C GLU A 24 57.01 9.79 -57.38
N ALA A 25 55.70 10.00 -57.54
CA ALA A 25 55.00 10.99 -56.74
C ALA A 25 54.90 10.49 -55.30
N GLN A 26 55.61 11.14 -54.38
CA GLN A 26 55.50 10.83 -52.97
C GLN A 26 54.17 11.35 -52.43
N TYR A 27 53.39 10.46 -51.83
CA TYR A 27 52.11 10.82 -51.22
C TYR A 27 52.33 11.87 -50.12
N GLN A 28 51.61 12.99 -50.20
CA GLN A 28 51.57 13.99 -49.14
C GLN A 28 50.30 13.80 -48.32
N PRO A 29 50.39 13.40 -47.04
CA PRO A 29 49.21 13.29 -46.20
C PRO A 29 48.59 14.68 -45.99
N PRO A 30 47.25 14.76 -45.96
CA PRO A 30 46.56 16.00 -45.70
C PRO A 30 47.02 16.58 -44.36
N GLN A 31 47.39 17.86 -44.37
CA GLN A 31 47.76 18.59 -43.16
C GLN A 31 46.47 19.09 -42.51
N GLY A 32 46.06 18.44 -41.42
CA GLY A 32 44.88 18.82 -40.67
C GLY A 32 44.51 17.79 -39.61
N THR A 33 43.86 18.23 -38.55
CA THR A 33 43.27 17.35 -37.54
C THR A 33 41.81 17.07 -37.89
N PHE A 34 41.36 15.85 -37.61
CA PHE A 34 39.95 15.47 -37.75
C PHE A 34 39.24 15.68 -36.41
N ASP A 35 38.17 16.48 -36.38
CA ASP A 35 37.39 16.78 -35.16
C ASP A 35 36.74 15.50 -34.60
N GLY A 36 36.33 14.55 -35.46
CA GLY A 36 35.77 13.26 -35.02
C GLY A 36 34.43 13.34 -34.28
N LEU A 37 33.88 14.53 -34.09
CA LEU A 37 32.63 14.75 -33.38
C LEU A 37 31.46 14.74 -34.35
N THR A 38 30.42 13.98 -34.00
CA THR A 38 29.15 13.97 -34.73
C THR A 38 28.16 14.94 -34.10
N THR A 39 27.12 15.33 -34.84
CA THR A 39 26.01 16.12 -34.27
C THR A 39 25.40 15.42 -33.07
N TYR A 40 25.27 14.08 -33.12
CA TYR A 40 24.75 13.30 -32.00
C TYR A 40 25.59 13.45 -30.72
N THR A 41 26.92 13.34 -30.82
CA THR A 41 27.80 13.46 -29.65
C THR A 41 27.85 14.88 -29.09
N LYS A 42 27.63 15.90 -29.92
CA LYS A 42 27.55 17.31 -29.50
C LYS A 42 26.21 17.63 -28.81
N GLU A 43 25.11 17.20 -29.40
CA GLU A 43 23.76 17.55 -28.97
C GLU A 43 23.25 16.67 -27.82
N TYR A 44 23.50 15.35 -27.88
CA TYR A 44 22.95 14.38 -26.94
C TYR A 44 23.92 14.08 -25.80
N THR A 45 24.10 15.07 -24.93
CA THR A 45 24.89 14.96 -23.69
C THR A 45 23.96 14.75 -22.50
N GLY A 46 24.41 13.99 -21.49
CA GLY A 46 23.65 13.81 -20.26
C GLY A 46 23.43 15.16 -19.56
N LYS A 47 22.20 15.69 -19.62
CA LYS A 47 21.82 16.92 -18.92
C LYS A 47 21.44 16.56 -17.48
N SER A 48 22.02 17.25 -16.50
CA SER A 48 21.57 17.15 -15.12
C SER A 48 20.23 17.86 -14.99
N GLY A 49 19.15 17.07 -14.82
CA GLY A 49 17.86 17.60 -14.40
C GLY A 49 17.89 17.93 -12.91
N GLN A 50 17.39 19.09 -12.52
CA GLN A 50 17.10 19.35 -11.11
C GLN A 50 15.89 18.51 -10.69
N LEU A 51 15.99 17.85 -9.53
CA LEU A 51 14.85 17.18 -8.93
C LEU A 51 13.85 18.24 -8.46
N VAL A 52 12.59 18.10 -8.88
CA VAL A 52 11.51 18.95 -8.40
C VAL A 52 11.24 18.63 -6.93
N VAL A 53 11.19 19.67 -6.09
CA VAL A 53 10.84 19.51 -4.68
C VAL A 53 9.34 19.19 -4.59
N PRO A 54 8.95 18.09 -3.91
CA PRO A 54 7.54 17.76 -3.73
C PRO A 54 6.84 18.81 -2.86
N VAL A 55 5.70 19.33 -3.34
CA VAL A 55 4.85 20.26 -2.58
C VAL A 55 4.01 19.44 -1.59
N LYS A 56 4.34 19.52 -0.30
CA LYS A 56 3.56 18.88 0.76
C LYS A 56 2.46 19.83 1.26
N PRO A 57 1.19 19.41 1.33
CA PRO A 57 0.14 20.22 1.90
C PRO A 57 0.40 20.46 3.40
N THR A 58 0.07 21.65 3.89
CA THR A 58 0.16 21.98 5.31
C THR A 58 -0.88 21.20 6.08
N ILE A 59 -0.44 20.21 6.88
CA ILE A 59 -1.31 19.47 7.79
C ILE A 59 -1.78 20.44 8.89
N ARG A 60 -3.08 20.72 8.94
CA ARG A 60 -3.67 21.48 10.05
C ARG A 60 -3.69 20.57 11.29
N LYS A 61 -3.17 21.07 12.40
CA LYS A 61 -3.32 20.39 13.69
C LYS A 61 -4.81 20.36 14.03
N GLY A 62 -5.35 19.17 14.29
CA GLY A 62 -6.72 19.03 14.78
C GLY A 62 -6.89 19.73 16.13
N SER A 63 -8.15 19.96 16.53
CA SER A 63 -8.45 20.51 17.85
C SER A 63 -7.86 19.61 18.95
N THR A 64 -7.18 20.22 19.92
CA THR A 64 -6.73 19.53 21.15
C THR A 64 -7.86 19.44 22.19
N ALA A 65 -8.98 20.13 21.95
CA ALA A 65 -10.11 20.12 22.87
C ALA A 65 -10.78 18.74 22.91
N LYS A 66 -11.23 18.35 24.10
CA LYS A 66 -12.03 17.14 24.28
C LYS A 66 -13.43 17.36 23.70
N PHE A 67 -13.98 16.32 23.10
CA PHE A 67 -15.39 16.30 22.73
C PHE A 67 -16.23 16.05 23.97
N ASP A 68 -17.14 16.97 24.29
CA ASP A 68 -18.07 16.87 25.41
C ASP A 68 -19.49 16.68 24.86
N GLY A 69 -19.78 15.44 24.46
CA GLY A 69 -21.10 15.06 23.96
C GLY A 69 -21.79 14.16 24.97
N GLU A 70 -22.89 14.63 25.53
CA GLU A 70 -23.78 13.80 26.34
C GLU A 70 -24.71 12.99 25.43
N ALA A 71 -24.85 11.69 25.71
CA ALA A 71 -25.78 10.84 24.99
C ALA A 71 -27.21 11.18 25.41
N THR A 72 -28.16 11.14 24.47
CA THR A 72 -29.59 11.37 24.79
C THR A 72 -30.09 10.42 25.89
N TYR A 73 -29.64 9.16 25.84
CA TYR A 73 -29.95 8.16 26.86
C TYR A 73 -29.61 8.60 28.29
N THR A 74 -28.46 9.25 28.51
CA THR A 74 -28.06 9.68 29.86
C THR A 74 -28.92 10.84 30.37
N ALA A 75 -29.41 11.69 29.46
CA ALA A 75 -30.33 12.77 29.81
C ALA A 75 -31.76 12.25 30.09
N ASP A 76 -32.22 11.28 29.28
CA ASP A 76 -33.61 10.82 29.29
C ASP A 76 -33.91 9.81 30.40
N TYR A 77 -32.97 8.92 30.70
CA TYR A 77 -33.17 7.81 31.64
C TYR A 77 -32.52 8.09 33.00
N ARG A 78 -33.08 9.05 33.74
CA ARG A 78 -32.68 9.37 35.11
C ARG A 78 -33.61 8.75 36.15
N PRO A 79 -33.14 8.47 37.37
CA PRO A 79 -34.02 8.00 38.45
C PRO A 79 -35.05 9.07 38.79
N TRP A 80 -36.31 8.79 38.48
CA TRP A 80 -37.43 9.66 38.82
C TRP A 80 -37.81 9.46 40.28
N LYS A 81 -37.98 10.55 41.02
CA LYS A 81 -38.56 10.51 42.37
C LYS A 81 -40.03 10.10 42.21
N LEU A 82 -40.31 8.84 42.49
CA LEU A 82 -41.67 8.34 42.56
C LEU A 82 -42.24 8.72 43.92
N GLU A 83 -43.43 9.32 43.92
CA GLU A 83 -44.18 9.55 45.14
C GLU A 83 -44.42 8.21 45.84
N ARG A 84 -44.19 8.19 47.16
CA ARG A 84 -44.48 7.00 47.96
C ARG A 84 -45.98 6.77 47.88
N ARG A 85 -46.39 5.61 47.35
CA ARG A 85 -47.79 5.19 47.45
C ARG A 85 -48.18 5.23 48.91
N GLU A 86 -49.24 5.97 49.25
CA GLU A 86 -49.86 5.86 50.56
C GLU A 86 -50.34 4.42 50.70
N LEU A 87 -49.59 3.63 51.47
CA LEU A 87 -50.09 2.39 52.01
C LEU A 87 -51.26 2.82 52.88
N ALA A 88 -52.43 2.21 52.69
CA ALA A 88 -53.55 2.41 53.60
C ALA A 88 -53.13 1.89 54.99
N THR A 89 -52.44 2.72 55.76
CA THR A 89 -52.11 2.47 57.15
C THR A 89 -53.42 2.53 57.91
N GLY A 90 -53.83 1.40 58.47
CA GLY A 90 -54.99 1.36 59.35
C GLY A 90 -56.29 0.88 58.72
N ARG A 91 -56.26 -0.02 57.73
CA ARG A 91 -57.26 -1.09 57.77
C ARG A 91 -56.65 -2.21 58.60
N GLU A 92 -56.75 -2.06 59.92
CA GLU A 92 -56.71 -3.22 60.79
C GLU A 92 -57.70 -4.21 60.15
N SER A 93 -57.19 -5.35 59.66
CA SER A 93 -58.08 -6.38 59.15
C SER A 93 -58.90 -6.79 60.37
N ASN A 94 -60.14 -6.31 60.46
CA ASN A 94 -61.11 -6.59 61.54
C ASN A 94 -61.54 -8.07 61.55
N TRP A 95 -60.61 -8.97 61.22
CA TRP A 95 -60.81 -10.39 61.23
C TRP A 95 -60.62 -10.89 62.66
N PRO A 96 -61.70 -11.27 63.38
CA PRO A 96 -61.56 -11.80 64.72
C PRO A 96 -60.79 -13.12 64.63
N LYS A 97 -59.68 -13.22 65.36
CA LYS A 97 -58.95 -14.49 65.52
C LYS A 97 -59.82 -15.44 66.36
N PRO A 98 -60.09 -16.67 65.90
CA PRO A 98 -60.76 -17.66 66.74
C PRO A 98 -59.95 -17.93 68.01
N ASN A 99 -60.58 -17.84 69.19
CA ASN A 99 -59.96 -18.09 70.50
C ASN A 99 -60.42 -19.44 71.11
N LEU A 100 -61.06 -20.31 70.32
CA LEU A 100 -61.44 -21.63 70.81
C LEU A 100 -60.29 -22.63 70.59
N PRO A 101 -59.89 -23.41 71.61
CA PRO A 101 -58.97 -24.51 71.41
C PRO A 101 -59.63 -25.57 70.52
N PHE A 102 -58.82 -26.21 69.67
CA PHE A 102 -59.27 -27.36 68.89
C PHE A 102 -59.50 -28.54 69.83
N SER A 103 -60.74 -29.06 69.91
CA SER A 103 -61.09 -30.15 70.84
C SER A 103 -60.43 -31.49 70.47
N GLY A 104 -60.00 -31.68 69.22
CA GLY A 104 -59.23 -32.85 68.79
C GLY A 104 -59.96 -34.19 68.84
N THR A 105 -61.25 -34.20 69.19
CA THR A 105 -62.05 -35.43 69.28
C THR A 105 -62.54 -35.85 67.89
N PRO A 106 -62.04 -36.95 67.30
CA PRO A 106 -62.50 -37.42 66.01
C PRO A 106 -63.91 -38.04 66.14
N THR A 107 -64.71 -37.88 65.08
CA THR A 107 -66.09 -38.39 65.00
C THR A 107 -66.21 -39.89 65.32
N TYR A 108 -65.19 -40.69 65.00
CA TYR A 108 -65.16 -42.11 65.34
C TYR A 108 -65.30 -42.39 66.86
N THR A 109 -64.69 -41.56 67.70
CA THR A 109 -64.73 -41.75 69.17
C THR A 109 -66.06 -41.34 69.79
N SER A 110 -66.82 -40.42 69.19
CA SER A 110 -68.17 -40.08 69.66
C SER A 110 -69.22 -41.07 69.18
N ASP A 111 -69.05 -41.59 67.96
CA ASP A 111 -70.15 -42.27 67.25
C ASP A 111 -70.14 -43.79 67.47
N TYR A 112 -68.99 -44.39 67.78
CA TYR A 112 -68.84 -45.83 67.98
C TYR A 112 -68.57 -46.17 69.45
N VAL A 113 -69.60 -46.08 70.27
CA VAL A 113 -69.60 -46.54 71.67
C VAL A 113 -70.16 -47.97 71.76
N ALA A 114 -69.58 -48.80 72.63
CA ALA A 114 -70.00 -50.17 72.81
C ALA A 114 -71.48 -50.24 73.28
N TYR A 115 -72.30 -50.97 72.53
CA TYR A 115 -73.68 -51.27 72.92
C TYR A 115 -73.69 -52.21 74.13
N LYS A 116 -74.53 -51.91 75.14
CA LYS A 116 -74.73 -52.75 76.33
C LYS A 116 -76.00 -53.59 76.21
#